data_AF-A0A2A8D331-F1
#
_entry.id   AF-A0A2A8D331-F1
#
_cell.length_a   1.000
_cell.length_b   1.000
_cell.length_c   1.000
_cell.angle_alpha   90.00
_cell.angle_beta   90.00
_cell.angle_gamma   90.00
#
_symmetry.space_group_name_H-M   'P 1'
#
loop_
_entity.id
_entity.type
_entity.pdbx_description
1 polymer ?
#
loop_
_entity_poly.entity_id
_entity_poly.type
_entity_poly.pdbx_seq_one_letter_code
_entity_poly.pdbx_strand_id
1 'polypeptide(L)'
;MSLSIENVATRTAPGIAVLLLVLAVVTVPNAAGQEAQVPVDQNGTVYTIDAELRHELGLFPDITGFQSAALYELSDGQFELVIHYRTGQSTVRERRTLSTSDVQSLRAKVTSGLQRIKARPRLDQDGRYGLLASTTLIGLAEGGLVSAALGLDGEAAGSVTLIGGATGFFVPLVLTQNANATEAEADMTFYGGLQGAAHGLQLYLLASGDEDVDDERLATGVTALSIAGESLLGYTIARRNDWSGGHAEMTSFTGLSGNLIGYGLARGFVGDGGSVRLLSGLSIAGSLTGAVIGHQLGRSDRYTEGDARIYLQTGLLAANLSGSTLAAADVDGEYGPSLAVTLAGTGGLVLGRYLVRNRDFTSAQGNLVVLGGVAGSLFGGGIAVATEATEDTAVMLQALGSLAGSAFTYGVFAGDAARQARQRGSTVGLNLRITPTIPSLPGPNGRRIRLSDSVQPKVSLTARF
;
A
#
# COMPACT_ATOMS: atom_id res chain seq x y z
N MET A 1 -40.49 -55.55 10.27
CA MET A 1 -41.21 -56.27 11.35
C MET A 1 -40.33 -56.22 12.59
N SER A 2 -40.90 -55.76 13.71
CA SER A 2 -40.32 -55.32 15.00
C SER A 2 -39.53 -56.41 15.76
N LEU A 3 -38.56 -56.16 16.65
CA LEU A 3 -38.51 -55.53 18.00
C LEU A 3 -36.99 -55.44 18.39
N SER A 4 -36.39 -54.39 18.96
CA SER A 4 -36.50 -53.72 20.27
C SER A 4 -35.94 -54.49 21.51
N ILE A 5 -35.19 -53.73 22.34
CA ILE A 5 -34.78 -53.93 23.77
C ILE A 5 -33.44 -54.72 23.95
N GLU A 6 -32.40 -54.35 24.72
CA GLU A 6 -32.28 -53.54 25.95
C GLU A 6 -30.87 -52.96 26.19
N ASN A 7 -30.83 -51.89 26.97
CA ASN A 7 -29.65 -51.27 27.62
C ASN A 7 -29.06 -52.15 28.73
N VAL A 8 -27.73 -52.17 28.86
CA VAL A 8 -27.06 -52.39 30.17
C VAL A 8 -25.95 -51.35 30.33
N ALA A 9 -26.20 -50.40 31.22
CA ALA A 9 -25.21 -49.47 31.75
C ALA A 9 -24.30 -50.22 32.74
N THR A 10 -22.97 -50.08 32.59
CA THR A 10 -22.04 -50.29 33.70
C THR A 10 -21.16 -49.06 33.89
N ARG A 11 -21.34 -48.47 35.07
CA ARG A 11 -20.59 -47.37 35.64
C ARG A 11 -19.14 -47.82 35.86
N THR A 12 -18.17 -47.04 35.39
CA THR A 12 -16.83 -47.00 35.98
C THR A 12 -16.50 -45.55 36.33
N ALA A 13 -16.12 -45.36 37.58
CA ALA A 13 -15.98 -44.08 38.25
C ALA A 13 -14.69 -43.35 37.83
N PRO A 14 -14.75 -42.06 37.44
CA PRO A 14 -13.56 -41.23 37.24
C PRO A 14 -13.14 -40.63 38.59
N GLY A 15 -12.70 -41.47 39.53
CA GLY A 15 -12.51 -41.06 40.93
C GLY A 15 -11.09 -41.16 41.48
N ILE A 16 -10.19 -41.91 40.84
CA ILE A 16 -8.90 -42.28 41.46
C ILE A 16 -7.68 -41.79 40.66
N ALA A 17 -7.84 -41.40 39.39
CA ALA A 17 -6.74 -40.86 38.58
C ALA A 17 -6.40 -39.38 38.88
N VAL A 18 -7.28 -38.64 39.57
CA VAL A 18 -7.09 -37.20 39.87
C VAL A 18 -6.32 -36.98 41.18
N LEU A 19 -6.31 -37.94 42.11
CA LEU A 19 -5.66 -37.76 43.41
C LEU A 19 -4.15 -38.06 43.41
N LEU A 20 -3.64 -38.82 42.43
CA LEU A 20 -2.20 -39.08 42.27
C LEU A 20 -1.47 -38.01 41.44
N LEU A 21 -2.19 -37.10 40.78
CA LEU A 21 -1.59 -35.99 40.02
C LEU A 21 -1.35 -34.72 40.86
N VAL A 22 -1.93 -34.66 42.08
CA VAL A 22 -1.82 -33.49 42.98
C VAL A 22 -0.67 -33.63 44.00
N LEU A 23 -0.10 -34.82 44.15
CA LEU A 23 1.02 -35.07 45.09
C LEU A 23 2.39 -35.28 44.40
N ALA A 24 2.53 -34.90 43.13
CA ALA A 24 3.82 -34.58 42.56
C ALA A 24 4.14 -33.12 42.91
N VAL A 25 4.49 -32.88 44.17
CA VAL A 25 5.25 -31.69 44.56
C VAL A 25 6.57 -31.82 43.81
N VAL A 26 6.59 -31.23 42.62
CA VAL A 26 7.79 -30.98 41.85
C VAL A 26 8.67 -30.15 42.75
N THR A 27 9.63 -30.81 43.38
CA THR A 27 10.85 -30.18 43.88
C THR A 27 11.53 -29.63 42.65
N VAL A 28 11.12 -28.42 42.22
CA VAL A 28 11.87 -27.64 41.25
C VAL A 28 13.23 -27.45 41.91
N PRO A 29 14.31 -28.09 41.43
CA PRO A 29 15.61 -27.80 41.99
C PRO A 29 15.78 -26.30 41.85
N ASN A 30 15.95 -25.60 42.99
CA ASN A 30 16.35 -24.21 42.99
C ASN A 30 17.58 -24.13 42.10
N ALA A 31 17.40 -23.64 40.89
CA ALA A 31 18.46 -23.46 39.92
C ALA A 31 19.32 -22.31 40.45
N ALA A 32 20.18 -22.64 41.40
CA ALA A 32 21.21 -21.76 41.91
C ALA A 32 22.11 -21.40 40.72
N GLY A 33 22.01 -20.14 40.28
CA GLY A 33 22.85 -19.58 39.21
C GLY A 33 22.18 -19.36 37.86
N GLN A 34 20.86 -19.11 37.79
CA GLN A 34 20.27 -18.58 36.56
C GLN A 34 20.68 -17.10 36.38
N GLU A 35 21.59 -16.85 35.44
CA GLU A 35 21.94 -15.50 34.97
C GLU A 35 20.70 -14.88 34.31
N ALA A 36 20.19 -13.77 34.86
CA ALA A 36 19.02 -13.09 34.30
C ALA A 36 19.48 -12.09 33.22
N GLN A 37 19.04 -12.27 31.97
CA GLN A 37 19.32 -11.27 30.94
C GLN A 37 18.53 -9.99 31.25
N VAL A 38 19.24 -8.87 31.31
CA VAL A 38 18.68 -7.55 31.61
C VAL A 38 18.86 -6.60 30.42
N PRO A 39 18.01 -5.57 30.29
CA PRO A 39 18.12 -4.62 29.19
C PRO A 39 19.43 -3.82 29.23
N VAL A 40 19.98 -3.54 28.05
CA VAL A 40 21.19 -2.73 27.81
C VAL A 40 20.88 -1.24 27.67
N ASP A 41 19.61 -0.83 27.66
CA ASP A 41 19.15 0.56 27.66
C ASP A 41 18.38 0.90 28.95
N GLN A 42 18.12 2.19 29.18
CA GLN A 42 17.38 2.66 30.36
C GLN A 42 15.87 2.44 30.26
N ASN A 43 15.33 2.35 29.05
CA ASN A 43 13.89 2.23 28.83
C ASN A 43 13.41 0.77 28.87
N GLY A 44 14.33 -0.20 29.01
CA GLY A 44 13.99 -1.61 29.05
C GLY A 44 13.56 -2.20 27.70
N THR A 45 13.98 -1.59 26.59
CA THR A 45 13.53 -1.96 25.24
C THR A 45 14.53 -2.80 24.47
N VAL A 46 15.82 -2.72 24.81
CA VAL A 46 16.91 -3.39 24.07
C VAL A 46 17.61 -4.37 24.99
N TYR A 47 17.61 -5.65 24.62
CA TYR A 47 18.25 -6.72 25.41
C TYR A 47 19.57 -7.22 24.79
N THR A 48 19.77 -6.96 23.50
CA THR A 48 20.95 -7.40 22.75
C THR A 48 21.39 -6.27 21.83
N ILE A 49 22.69 -6.00 21.80
CA ILE A 49 23.35 -5.09 20.86
C ILE A 49 23.90 -5.95 19.73
N ASP A 50 23.32 -5.90 18.54
CA ASP A 50 23.85 -6.59 17.36
C ASP A 50 24.92 -5.75 16.63
N ALA A 51 25.47 -6.30 15.54
CA ALA A 51 26.54 -5.65 14.79
C ALA A 51 26.11 -4.30 14.17
N GLU A 52 24.86 -4.18 13.73
CA GLU A 52 24.32 -2.94 13.15
C GLU A 52 24.20 -1.86 14.23
N LEU A 53 23.52 -2.19 15.33
CA LEU A 53 23.35 -1.27 16.45
C LEU A 53 24.69 -0.89 17.09
N ARG A 54 25.63 -1.82 17.21
CA ARG A 54 27.01 -1.53 17.64
C ARG A 54 27.64 -0.45 16.77
N HIS A 55 27.59 -0.63 15.45
CA HIS A 55 28.20 0.27 14.48
C HIS A 55 27.55 1.66 14.57
N GLU A 56 26.22 1.74 14.64
CA GLU A 56 25.50 3.01 14.77
C GLU A 56 25.81 3.75 16.08
N LEU A 57 25.99 3.01 17.18
CA LEU A 57 26.26 3.58 18.51
C LEU A 57 27.75 3.83 18.78
N GLY A 58 28.66 3.33 17.93
CA GLY A 58 30.11 3.39 18.16
C GLY A 58 30.52 2.65 19.44
N LEU A 59 29.98 1.44 19.64
CA LEU A 59 30.29 0.60 20.80
C LEU A 59 31.37 -0.43 20.48
N PHE A 60 32.20 -0.77 21.48
CA PHE A 60 33.23 -1.82 21.41
C PHE A 60 34.16 -1.73 20.18
N PRO A 61 34.73 -0.55 19.83
CA PRO A 61 35.53 -0.39 18.61
C PRO A 61 36.78 -1.30 18.55
N ASP A 62 37.24 -1.75 19.71
CA ASP A 62 38.34 -2.69 19.94
C ASP A 62 38.06 -4.12 19.44
N ILE A 63 36.78 -4.52 19.33
CA ILE A 63 36.41 -5.91 19.02
C ILE A 63 36.21 -6.10 17.51
N THR A 64 37.17 -6.76 16.86
CA THR A 64 37.05 -7.15 15.44
C THR A 64 36.14 -8.36 15.29
N GLY A 65 35.27 -8.35 14.28
CA GLY A 65 34.35 -9.47 14.02
C GLY A 65 33.18 -9.59 15.00
N PHE A 66 32.81 -8.52 15.72
CA PHE A 66 31.66 -8.49 16.63
C PHE A 66 30.37 -9.02 15.97
N GLN A 67 29.63 -9.82 16.73
CA GLN A 67 28.33 -10.36 16.32
C GLN A 67 27.21 -9.81 17.21
N SER A 68 27.36 -9.94 18.52
CA SER A 68 26.37 -9.44 19.48
C SER A 68 26.97 -9.20 20.87
N ALA A 69 26.28 -8.39 21.69
CA ALA A 69 26.52 -8.28 23.12
C ALA A 69 25.20 -8.32 23.89
N ALA A 70 25.17 -9.03 25.01
CA ALA A 70 24.02 -9.12 25.92
C ALA A 70 24.49 -8.91 27.36
N LEU A 71 23.64 -8.27 28.17
CA LEU A 71 23.93 -7.97 29.57
C LEU A 71 23.14 -8.91 30.47
N TYR A 72 23.82 -9.50 31.44
CA TYR A 72 23.25 -10.41 32.42
C TYR A 72 23.50 -9.87 33.83
N GLU A 73 22.51 -10.03 34.71
CA GLU A 73 22.63 -9.75 36.14
C GLU A 73 23.00 -11.05 36.87
N LEU A 74 24.04 -10.96 37.71
CA LEU A 74 24.53 -12.05 38.55
C LEU A 74 23.88 -11.98 39.93
N SER A 75 23.90 -13.09 40.67
CA SER A 75 23.21 -13.24 41.96
C SER A 75 23.70 -12.32 43.09
N ASP A 76 24.86 -11.70 42.92
CA ASP A 76 25.51 -10.80 43.88
C ASP A 76 25.32 -9.30 43.54
N GLY A 77 24.48 -8.98 42.56
CA GLY A 77 24.27 -7.61 42.09
C GLY A 77 25.39 -7.09 41.19
N GLN A 78 26.34 -7.95 40.80
CA GLN A 78 27.25 -7.68 39.70
C GLN A 78 26.57 -7.93 38.35
N PHE A 79 27.15 -7.41 37.29
CA PHE A 79 26.66 -7.61 35.94
C PHE A 79 27.75 -8.22 35.06
N GLU A 80 27.37 -9.10 34.15
CA GLU A 80 28.24 -9.66 33.13
C GLU A 80 27.78 -9.21 31.75
N LEU A 81 28.65 -8.49 31.03
CA LEU A 81 28.46 -8.22 29.62
C LEU A 81 29.13 -9.34 28.81
N VAL A 82 28.30 -10.09 28.11
CA VAL A 82 28.73 -11.20 27.25
C VAL A 82 28.80 -10.72 25.82
N ILE A 83 29.97 -10.78 25.22
CA ILE A 83 30.22 -10.36 23.83
C ILE A 83 30.58 -11.57 22.99
N HIS A 84 29.86 -11.76 21.88
CA HIS A 84 30.15 -12.75 20.86
C HIS A 84 30.83 -12.07 19.67
N TYR A 85 31.97 -12.60 19.25
CA TYR A 85 32.68 -12.13 18.06
C TYR A 85 33.38 -13.27 17.33
N ARG A 86 33.72 -13.05 16.06
CA ARG A 86 34.38 -14.05 15.21
C ARG A 86 35.86 -13.72 15.04
N THR A 87 36.70 -14.71 15.31
CA THR A 87 38.15 -14.65 15.10
C THR A 87 38.57 -15.83 14.23
N GLY A 88 38.87 -15.57 12.95
CA GLY A 88 39.06 -16.62 11.95
C GLY A 88 37.78 -17.40 11.66
N GLN A 89 37.80 -18.72 11.87
CA GLN A 89 36.63 -19.60 11.71
C GLN A 89 35.85 -19.84 13.01
N SER A 90 36.34 -19.37 14.16
CA SER A 90 35.75 -19.64 15.47
C SER A 90 34.94 -18.45 15.97
N THR A 91 33.79 -18.73 16.58
CA THR A 91 33.06 -17.75 17.39
C THR A 91 33.60 -17.81 18.81
N VAL A 92 34.06 -16.68 19.32
CA VAL A 92 34.59 -16.51 20.66
C VAL A 92 33.56 -15.79 21.51
N ARG A 93 33.47 -16.17 22.80
CA ARG A 93 32.66 -15.50 23.81
C ARG A 93 33.60 -14.84 24.82
N GLU A 94 33.54 -13.53 24.92
CA GLU A 94 34.24 -12.75 25.94
C GLU A 94 33.24 -12.30 27.00
N ARG A 95 33.61 -12.43 28.27
CA ARG A 95 32.79 -12.04 29.42
C ARG A 95 33.51 -10.88 30.11
N ARG A 96 32.82 -9.75 30.26
CA ARG A 96 33.32 -8.57 30.99
C ARG A 96 32.43 -8.35 32.22
N THR A 97 33.00 -8.48 33.40
CA THR A 97 32.32 -8.09 34.64
C THR A 97 32.25 -6.56 34.70
N LEU A 98 31.05 -6.02 34.93
CA LEU A 98 30.78 -4.59 34.98
C LEU A 98 30.28 -4.22 36.38
N SER A 99 30.75 -3.08 36.89
CA SER A 99 30.16 -2.46 38.09
C SER A 99 28.77 -1.88 37.78
N THR A 100 27.97 -1.63 38.81
CA THR A 100 26.68 -0.94 38.66
C THR A 100 26.82 0.41 37.93
N SER A 101 27.88 1.17 38.21
CA SER A 101 28.17 2.44 37.54
C SER A 101 28.53 2.26 36.05
N ASP A 102 29.25 1.18 35.71
CA ASP A 102 29.59 0.88 34.31
C ASP A 102 28.33 0.49 33.52
N VAL A 103 27.43 -0.29 34.13
CA VAL A 103 26.14 -0.64 33.54
C VAL A 103 25.26 0.59 33.33
N GLN A 104 25.18 1.49 34.32
CA GLN A 104 24.44 2.74 34.18
C GLN A 104 25.01 3.61 33.05
N SER A 105 26.34 3.68 32.93
CA SER A 105 27.03 4.41 31.86
C SER A 105 26.78 3.79 30.48
N LEU A 106 26.85 2.45 30.38
CA LEU A 106 26.51 1.71 29.16
C LEU A 106 25.06 1.98 28.75
N ARG A 107 24.11 1.84 29.69
CA ARG A 107 22.68 2.09 29.47
C ARG A 107 22.42 3.51 29.01
N ALA A 108 23.03 4.51 29.66
CA ALA A 108 22.93 5.91 29.25
C ALA A 108 23.45 6.11 27.82
N LYS A 109 24.62 5.54 27.49
CA LYS A 109 25.21 5.64 26.14
C LYS A 109 24.32 5.00 25.08
N VAL A 110 23.75 3.82 25.36
CA VAL A 110 22.80 3.13 24.48
C VAL A 110 21.53 3.96 24.31
N THR A 111 20.89 4.40 25.40
CA THR A 111 19.67 5.24 25.35
C THR A 111 19.90 6.54 24.57
N SER A 112 20.95 7.30 24.88
CA SER A 112 21.24 8.55 24.17
C SER A 112 21.58 8.31 22.71
N GLY A 113 22.26 7.21 22.38
CA GLY A 113 22.54 6.87 20.99
C GLY A 113 21.29 6.43 20.23
N LEU A 114 20.40 5.66 20.84
CA LEU A 114 19.08 5.33 20.28
C LEU A 114 18.22 6.58 20.05
N GLN A 115 18.25 7.54 20.98
CA GLN A 115 17.59 8.84 20.79
C GLN A 115 18.20 9.61 19.61
N ARG A 116 19.52 9.62 19.45
CA ARG A 116 20.18 10.24 18.28
C ARG A 116 19.83 9.53 16.98
N ILE A 117 19.80 8.19 16.97
CA ILE A 117 19.40 7.40 15.79
C ILE A 117 17.94 7.71 15.43
N LYS A 118 17.05 7.72 16.43
CA LYS A 118 15.63 8.07 16.24
C LYS A 118 15.43 9.52 15.80
N ALA A 119 16.32 10.43 16.21
CA ALA A 119 16.30 11.83 15.82
C ALA A 119 16.96 12.08 14.46
N ARG A 120 17.73 11.13 13.90
CA ARG A 120 18.18 11.23 12.52
C ARG A 120 16.94 11.09 11.63
N PRO A 121 16.69 12.04 10.72
CA PRO A 121 15.65 11.88 9.72
C PRO A 121 15.99 10.61 8.93
N ARG A 122 15.28 9.52 9.20
CA ARG A 122 15.38 8.32 8.38
C ARG A 122 14.79 8.70 7.04
N LEU A 123 15.55 8.46 5.97
CA LEU A 123 15.02 8.70 4.63
C LEU A 123 13.76 7.85 4.48
N ASP A 124 12.64 8.51 4.21
CA ASP A 124 11.42 7.81 3.85
C ASP A 124 11.63 7.23 2.45
N GLN A 125 11.50 5.92 2.30
CA GLN A 125 11.72 5.21 1.04
C GLN A 125 10.52 4.34 0.68
N ASP A 126 9.40 4.48 1.40
CA ASP A 126 8.28 3.56 1.28
C ASP A 126 7.64 3.65 -0.12
N GLY A 127 7.64 4.84 -0.74
CA GLY A 127 7.16 5.04 -2.10
C GLY A 127 8.20 4.83 -3.20
N ARG A 128 9.49 4.58 -2.87
CA ARG A 128 10.54 4.53 -3.89
C ARG A 128 10.29 3.47 -4.97
N TYR A 129 9.86 2.28 -4.58
CA TYR A 129 9.54 1.23 -5.56
C TYR A 129 8.38 1.64 -6.47
N GLY A 130 7.31 2.20 -5.89
CA GLY A 130 6.16 2.70 -6.64
C GLY A 130 6.58 3.79 -7.62
N LEU A 131 7.39 4.76 -7.17
CA LEU A 131 7.89 5.84 -8.02
C LEU A 131 8.68 5.30 -9.21
N LEU A 132 9.59 4.34 -8.99
CA LEU A 132 10.39 3.73 -10.06
C LEU A 132 9.52 2.98 -11.07
N ALA A 133 8.55 2.19 -10.59
CA ALA A 133 7.64 1.48 -11.47
C ALA A 133 6.80 2.45 -12.29
N SER A 134 6.20 3.46 -11.65
CA SER A 134 5.36 4.48 -12.28
C SER A 134 6.11 5.30 -13.32
N THR A 135 7.31 5.80 -12.99
CA THR A 135 8.13 6.59 -13.92
C THR A 135 8.68 5.76 -15.08
N THR A 136 8.93 4.46 -14.89
CA THR A 136 9.25 3.55 -15.99
C THR A 136 8.09 3.40 -16.98
N LEU A 137 6.87 3.17 -16.45
CA LEU A 137 5.66 3.05 -17.28
C LEU A 137 5.33 4.36 -18.00
N ILE A 138 5.41 5.48 -17.29
CA ILE A 138 5.26 6.82 -17.86
C ILE A 138 6.32 7.07 -18.94
N GLY A 139 7.58 6.74 -18.68
CA GLY A 139 8.67 6.92 -19.65
C GLY A 139 8.49 6.09 -20.92
N LEU A 140 7.94 4.88 -20.81
CA LEU A 140 7.55 4.07 -21.99
C LEU A 140 6.44 4.76 -22.80
N ALA A 141 5.38 5.21 -22.13
CA ALA A 141 4.27 5.90 -22.78
C ALA A 141 4.72 7.20 -23.45
N GLU A 142 5.49 8.03 -22.72
CA GLU A 142 6.07 9.28 -23.22
C GLU A 142 7.02 9.03 -24.40
N GLY A 143 7.90 8.02 -24.32
CA GLY A 143 8.80 7.67 -25.42
C GLY A 143 8.04 7.26 -26.69
N GLY A 144 6.93 6.52 -26.56
CA GLY A 144 6.04 6.21 -27.68
C GLY A 144 5.41 7.46 -28.29
N LEU A 145 4.88 8.36 -27.46
CA LEU A 145 4.27 9.61 -27.91
C LEU A 145 5.29 10.57 -28.54
N VAL A 146 6.50 10.67 -27.99
CA VAL A 146 7.60 11.44 -28.57
C VAL A 146 8.00 10.86 -29.93
N SER A 147 8.02 9.53 -30.07
CA SER A 147 8.30 8.89 -31.36
C SER A 147 7.25 9.27 -32.41
N ALA A 148 5.97 9.21 -32.05
CA ALA A 148 4.86 9.61 -32.92
C ALA A 148 4.93 11.10 -33.30
N ALA A 149 5.20 11.97 -32.32
CA ALA A 149 5.35 13.41 -32.54
C ALA A 149 6.50 13.75 -33.51
N LEU A 150 7.58 12.97 -33.47
CA LEU A 150 8.72 13.09 -34.37
C LEU A 150 8.51 12.41 -35.74
N GLY A 151 7.40 11.68 -35.93
CA GLY A 151 7.15 10.89 -37.13
C GLY A 151 8.16 9.76 -37.32
N LEU A 152 8.64 9.17 -36.22
CA LEU A 152 9.52 8.00 -36.25
C LEU A 152 8.67 6.74 -36.37
N ASP A 153 9.15 5.79 -37.17
CA ASP A 153 8.50 4.48 -37.38
C ASP A 153 9.48 3.33 -37.13
N GLY A 154 8.95 2.11 -37.03
CA GLY A 154 9.71 0.86 -36.97
C GLY A 154 10.71 0.81 -35.80
N GLU A 155 11.96 0.45 -36.10
CA GLU A 155 13.02 0.28 -35.10
C GLU A 155 13.37 1.59 -34.38
N ALA A 156 13.26 2.75 -35.05
CA ALA A 156 13.55 4.05 -34.46
C ALA A 156 12.52 4.40 -33.37
N ALA A 157 11.22 4.22 -33.66
CA ALA A 157 10.14 4.43 -32.70
C ALA A 157 10.25 3.46 -31.51
N GLY A 158 10.53 2.18 -31.78
CA GLY A 158 10.77 1.18 -30.73
C GLY A 158 11.95 1.56 -29.83
N SER A 159 13.04 2.07 -30.41
CA SER A 159 14.23 2.49 -29.68
C SER A 159 13.94 3.69 -28.76
N VAL A 160 13.26 4.73 -29.24
CA VAL A 160 12.92 5.91 -28.43
C VAL A 160 11.96 5.55 -27.30
N THR A 161 10.99 4.66 -27.57
CA THR A 161 10.10 4.10 -26.53
C THR A 161 10.88 3.41 -25.41
N LEU A 162 11.80 2.50 -25.76
CA LEU A 162 12.63 1.79 -24.79
C LEU A 162 13.58 2.72 -24.03
N ILE A 163 14.16 3.72 -24.71
CA ILE A 163 15.00 4.76 -24.08
C ILE A 163 14.17 5.56 -23.07
N GLY A 164 12.93 5.91 -23.42
CA GLY A 164 12.00 6.59 -22.50
C GLY A 164 11.76 5.78 -21.24
N GLY A 165 11.45 4.48 -21.37
CA GLY A 165 11.30 3.58 -20.22
C GLY A 165 12.56 3.43 -19.38
N ALA A 166 13.72 3.24 -20.02
CA ALA A 166 15.00 3.13 -19.32
C ALA A 166 15.36 4.43 -18.57
N THR A 167 15.12 5.59 -19.19
CA THR A 167 15.35 6.90 -18.58
C THR A 167 14.42 7.10 -17.39
N GLY A 168 13.13 6.75 -17.56
CA GLY A 168 12.12 6.75 -16.51
C GLY A 168 12.51 5.88 -15.30
N PHE A 169 13.24 4.78 -15.49
CA PHE A 169 13.74 3.96 -14.38
C PHE A 169 15.04 4.50 -13.76
N PHE A 170 16.08 4.67 -14.58
CA PHE A 170 17.44 4.89 -14.07
C PHE A 170 17.65 6.29 -13.52
N VAL A 171 16.99 7.32 -14.06
CA VAL A 171 17.12 8.69 -13.55
C VAL A 171 16.54 8.79 -12.13
N PRO A 172 15.28 8.42 -11.85
CA PRO A 172 14.76 8.44 -10.49
C PRO A 172 15.50 7.46 -9.58
N LEU A 173 15.98 6.31 -10.07
CA LEU A 173 16.74 5.35 -9.27
C LEU A 173 17.95 6.03 -8.62
N VAL A 174 18.74 6.77 -9.40
CA VAL A 174 19.95 7.45 -8.94
C VAL A 174 19.58 8.65 -8.06
N LEU A 175 18.61 9.47 -8.49
CA LEU A 175 18.21 10.68 -7.77
C LEU A 175 17.58 10.40 -6.39
N THR A 176 16.98 9.22 -6.20
CA THR A 176 16.30 8.84 -4.95
C THR A 176 17.14 7.95 -4.03
N GLN A 177 18.38 7.58 -4.39
CA GLN A 177 19.22 6.72 -3.55
C GLN A 177 19.45 7.28 -2.14
N ASN A 178 19.54 8.60 -2.02
CA ASN A 178 19.86 9.30 -0.77
C ASN A 178 18.84 10.43 -0.48
N ALA A 179 17.63 10.32 -1.01
CA ALA A 179 16.57 11.33 -0.85
C ALA A 179 15.26 10.66 -0.51
N ASN A 180 14.39 11.35 0.25
CA ASN A 180 13.05 10.86 0.53
C ASN A 180 12.29 10.57 -0.78
N ALA A 181 11.53 9.49 -0.75
CA ALA A 181 10.64 9.03 -1.82
C ALA A 181 9.41 8.42 -1.13
N THR A 182 8.44 9.27 -0.80
CA THR A 182 7.24 8.88 -0.05
C THR A 182 6.19 8.25 -0.98
N GLU A 183 5.24 7.50 -0.45
CA GLU A 183 4.12 6.93 -1.23
C GLU A 183 3.33 8.03 -1.95
N ALA A 184 3.08 9.15 -1.28
CA ALA A 184 2.38 10.30 -1.86
C ALA A 184 3.10 10.90 -3.08
N GLU A 185 4.44 10.97 -3.04
CA GLU A 185 5.24 11.43 -4.17
C GLU A 185 5.14 10.46 -5.35
N ALA A 186 5.16 9.14 -5.10
CA ALA A 186 4.99 8.12 -6.12
C ALA A 186 3.61 8.17 -6.78
N ASP A 187 2.56 8.24 -5.96
CA ASP A 187 1.17 8.27 -6.43
C ASP A 187 0.89 9.54 -7.24
N MET A 188 1.24 10.72 -6.72
CA MET A 188 1.03 11.97 -7.46
C MET A 188 1.85 12.04 -8.74
N THR A 189 3.02 11.39 -8.80
CA THR A 189 3.78 11.28 -10.06
C THR A 189 3.01 10.42 -11.07
N PHE A 190 2.53 9.26 -10.65
CA PHE A 190 1.77 8.36 -11.52
C PHE A 190 0.48 9.01 -12.04
N TYR A 191 -0.33 9.55 -11.13
CA TYR A 191 -1.59 10.20 -11.49
C TYR A 191 -1.38 11.51 -12.24
N GLY A 192 -0.33 12.27 -11.93
CA GLY A 192 0.09 13.41 -12.73
C GLY A 192 0.39 13.01 -14.18
N GLY A 193 1.05 11.87 -14.41
CA GLY A 193 1.26 11.34 -15.75
C GLY A 193 -0.03 10.97 -16.47
N LEU A 194 -0.93 10.24 -15.80
CA LEU A 194 -2.24 9.89 -16.38
C LEU A 194 -3.09 11.11 -16.70
N GLN A 195 -3.15 12.06 -15.77
CA GLN A 195 -3.91 13.29 -15.95
C GLN A 195 -3.28 14.19 -17.01
N GLY A 196 -1.95 14.26 -17.07
CA GLY A 196 -1.20 14.93 -18.13
C GLY A 196 -1.48 14.34 -19.51
N ALA A 197 -1.66 13.03 -19.64
CA ALA A 197 -2.08 12.43 -20.91
C ALA A 197 -3.48 12.92 -21.33
N ALA A 198 -4.45 12.88 -20.41
CA ALA A 198 -5.81 13.36 -20.67
C ALA A 198 -5.82 14.87 -20.98
N HIS A 199 -5.15 15.68 -20.17
CA HIS A 199 -5.06 17.12 -20.33
C HIS A 199 -4.28 17.53 -21.58
N GLY A 200 -3.22 16.83 -21.97
CA GLY A 200 -2.49 17.13 -23.19
C GLY A 200 -3.36 16.97 -24.44
N LEU A 201 -4.11 15.86 -24.53
CA LEU A 201 -5.10 15.67 -25.59
C LEU A 201 -6.19 16.73 -25.52
N GLN A 202 -6.75 17.01 -24.34
CA GLN A 202 -7.80 18.01 -24.16
C GLN A 202 -7.31 19.44 -24.47
N LEU A 203 -6.07 19.79 -24.16
CA LEU A 203 -5.48 21.08 -24.49
C LEU A 203 -5.30 21.23 -26.00
N TYR A 204 -4.85 20.17 -26.67
CA TYR A 204 -4.78 20.14 -28.12
C TYR A 204 -6.17 20.33 -28.76
N LEU A 205 -7.16 19.53 -28.33
CA LEU A 205 -8.55 19.61 -28.81
C LEU A 205 -9.22 20.96 -28.49
N LEU A 206 -8.87 21.57 -27.36
CA LEU A 206 -9.32 22.91 -27.00
C LEU A 206 -8.75 23.97 -27.95
N ALA A 207 -7.49 23.83 -28.35
CA ALA A 207 -6.83 24.75 -29.27
C ALA A 207 -7.31 24.56 -30.72
N SER A 208 -7.32 23.33 -31.22
CA SER A 208 -7.76 23.02 -32.59
C SER A 208 -9.26 23.26 -32.79
N GLY A 209 -10.07 22.93 -31.78
CA GLY A 209 -11.52 22.97 -31.90
C GLY A 209 -12.06 21.97 -32.91
N ASP A 210 -13.06 22.40 -33.70
CA ASP A 210 -13.77 21.55 -34.66
C ASP A 210 -13.13 21.59 -36.07
N GLU A 211 -11.98 22.26 -36.23
CA GLU A 211 -11.19 22.20 -37.47
C GLU A 211 -10.57 20.80 -37.63
N ASP A 212 -10.34 20.37 -38.88
CA ASP A 212 -9.79 19.05 -39.19
C ASP A 212 -8.53 18.78 -38.35
N VAL A 213 -8.65 17.78 -37.49
CA VAL A 213 -7.68 17.38 -36.48
C VAL A 213 -6.55 16.59 -37.15
N ASP A 214 -5.90 17.19 -38.15
CA ASP A 214 -4.98 16.48 -39.04
C ASP A 214 -3.55 16.41 -38.49
N ASP A 215 -3.22 17.23 -37.50
CA ASP A 215 -1.87 17.26 -36.91
C ASP A 215 -1.75 16.33 -35.70
N GLU A 216 -1.80 15.02 -35.96
CA GLU A 216 -1.57 13.96 -34.97
C GLU A 216 -0.21 14.11 -34.27
N ARG A 217 0.79 14.66 -34.97
CA ARG A 217 2.13 14.90 -34.41
C ARG A 217 2.10 15.98 -33.35
N LEU A 218 1.37 17.07 -33.59
CA LEU A 218 1.15 18.09 -32.58
C LEU A 218 0.37 17.55 -31.39
N ALA A 219 -0.69 16.76 -31.63
CA ALA A 219 -1.49 16.15 -30.56
C ALA A 219 -0.66 15.24 -29.65
N THR A 220 0.12 14.34 -30.24
CA THR A 220 1.01 13.42 -29.51
C THR A 220 2.14 14.15 -28.81
N GLY A 221 2.71 15.19 -29.42
CA GLY A 221 3.74 16.03 -28.83
C GLY A 221 3.26 16.81 -27.60
N VAL A 222 2.10 17.46 -27.68
CA VAL A 222 1.47 18.15 -26.54
C VAL A 222 1.14 17.14 -25.44
N THR A 223 0.64 15.96 -25.80
CA THR A 223 0.34 14.89 -24.84
C THR A 223 1.58 14.41 -24.10
N ALA A 224 2.69 14.13 -24.80
CA ALA A 224 3.95 13.74 -24.17
C ALA A 224 4.46 14.80 -23.18
N LEU A 225 4.44 16.07 -23.59
CA LEU A 225 4.87 17.18 -22.73
C LEU A 225 3.99 17.34 -21.49
N SER A 226 2.67 17.19 -21.64
CA SER A 226 1.75 17.27 -20.50
C SER A 226 1.92 16.11 -19.54
N ILE A 227 2.19 14.88 -20.02
CA ILE A 227 2.53 13.74 -19.15
C ILE A 227 3.74 14.06 -18.28
N ALA A 228 4.85 14.49 -18.89
CA ALA A 228 6.08 14.82 -18.17
C ALA A 228 5.87 16.00 -17.20
N GLY A 229 5.19 17.04 -17.66
CA GLY A 229 4.91 18.25 -16.89
C GLY A 229 4.04 17.98 -15.67
N GLU A 230 2.91 17.30 -15.83
CA GLU A 230 2.00 17.01 -14.73
C GLU A 230 2.54 15.94 -13.77
N SER A 231 3.32 14.96 -14.24
CA SER A 231 4.05 14.03 -13.37
C SER A 231 5.00 14.77 -12.42
N LEU A 232 5.80 15.71 -12.97
CA LEU A 232 6.74 16.51 -12.17
C LEU A 232 6.03 17.49 -11.23
N LEU A 233 4.93 18.11 -11.68
CA LEU A 233 4.11 18.98 -10.84
C LEU A 233 3.49 18.18 -9.68
N GLY A 234 2.94 17.01 -9.95
CA GLY A 234 2.39 16.10 -8.94
C GLY A 234 3.43 15.74 -7.88
N TYR A 235 4.61 15.26 -8.30
CA TYR A 235 5.74 14.98 -7.42
C TYR A 235 6.09 16.19 -6.53
N THR A 236 6.23 17.37 -7.14
CA THR A 236 6.65 18.60 -6.45
C THR A 236 5.61 19.07 -5.44
N ILE A 237 4.32 18.98 -5.78
CA ILE A 237 3.22 19.35 -4.90
C ILE A 237 3.16 18.42 -3.69
N ALA A 238 3.23 17.10 -3.89
CA ALA A 238 3.23 16.12 -2.80
C ALA A 238 4.39 16.38 -1.83
N ARG A 239 5.60 16.54 -2.37
CA ARG A 239 6.83 16.77 -1.61
C ARG A 239 6.80 18.07 -0.81
N ARG A 240 6.35 19.17 -1.42
CA ARG A 240 6.32 20.49 -0.75
C ARG A 240 5.31 20.56 0.38
N ASN A 241 4.26 19.76 0.33
CA ASN A 241 3.17 19.79 1.29
C ASN A 241 3.17 18.60 2.28
N ASP A 242 4.18 17.73 2.20
CA ASP A 242 4.33 16.53 3.06
C ASP A 242 3.04 15.71 3.11
N TRP A 243 2.46 15.45 1.94
CA TRP A 243 1.21 14.70 1.82
C TRP A 243 1.39 13.25 2.26
N SER A 244 0.35 12.68 2.88
CA SER A 244 0.24 11.23 3.07
C SER A 244 -0.24 10.55 1.76
N GLY A 245 0.01 9.25 1.61
CA GLY A 245 -0.47 8.48 0.45
C GLY A 245 -1.98 8.64 0.22
N GLY A 246 -2.79 8.53 1.28
CA GLY A 246 -4.24 8.73 1.17
C GLY A 246 -4.67 10.15 0.80
N HIS A 247 -3.90 11.19 1.18
CA HIS A 247 -4.17 12.56 0.73
C HIS A 247 -3.88 12.73 -0.77
N ALA A 248 -2.74 12.19 -1.21
CA ALA A 248 -2.33 12.18 -2.61
C ALA A 248 -3.34 11.43 -3.50
N GLU A 249 -3.72 10.20 -3.11
CA GLU A 249 -4.70 9.41 -3.86
C GLU A 249 -6.07 10.10 -3.89
N MET A 250 -6.55 10.65 -2.78
CA MET A 250 -7.83 11.37 -2.76
C MET A 250 -7.82 12.57 -3.69
N THR A 251 -6.74 13.36 -3.69
CA THR A 251 -6.55 14.50 -4.60
C THR A 251 -6.52 14.04 -6.06
N SER A 252 -5.80 12.97 -6.34
CA SER A 252 -5.66 12.41 -7.69
C SER A 252 -6.97 11.85 -8.22
N PHE A 253 -7.67 11.01 -7.46
CA PHE A 253 -8.91 10.37 -7.90
C PHE A 253 -10.06 11.34 -8.04
N THR A 254 -10.15 12.35 -7.18
CA THR A 254 -11.13 13.42 -7.36
C THR A 254 -10.78 14.28 -8.58
N GLY A 255 -9.50 14.53 -8.86
CA GLY A 255 -9.05 15.19 -10.10
C GLY A 255 -9.42 14.41 -11.36
N LEU A 256 -9.16 13.11 -11.40
CA LEU A 256 -9.56 12.24 -12.50
C LEU A 256 -11.08 12.14 -12.64
N SER A 257 -11.79 11.98 -11.52
CA SER A 257 -13.26 11.95 -11.53
C SER A 257 -13.85 13.28 -11.99
N GLY A 258 -13.25 14.40 -11.56
CA GLY A 258 -13.63 15.73 -12.00
C GLY A 258 -13.46 15.91 -13.50
N ASN A 259 -12.40 15.34 -14.08
CA ASN A 259 -12.18 15.33 -15.52
C ASN A 259 -13.36 14.65 -16.27
N LEU A 260 -13.74 13.46 -15.82
CA LEU A 260 -14.85 12.68 -16.38
C LEU A 260 -16.21 13.35 -16.16
N ILE A 261 -16.45 13.92 -14.98
CA ILE A 261 -17.68 14.67 -14.67
C ILE A 261 -17.78 15.91 -15.56
N GLY A 262 -16.68 16.65 -15.74
CA GLY A 262 -16.63 17.80 -16.63
C GLY A 262 -16.97 17.42 -18.08
N TYR A 263 -16.40 16.34 -18.58
CA TYR A 263 -16.70 15.80 -19.90
C TYR A 263 -18.18 15.38 -20.04
N GLY A 264 -18.69 14.61 -19.06
CA GLY A 264 -20.05 14.11 -19.07
C GLY A 264 -21.11 15.21 -18.90
N LEU A 265 -20.84 16.25 -18.11
CA LEU A 265 -21.66 17.46 -18.05
C LEU A 265 -21.66 18.21 -19.38
N ALA A 266 -20.50 18.35 -20.01
CA ALA A 266 -20.39 19.01 -21.30
C ALA A 266 -21.27 18.29 -22.35
N ARG A 267 -21.08 16.98 -22.53
CA ARG A 267 -21.96 16.15 -23.39
C ARG A 267 -23.42 16.26 -22.99
N GLY A 268 -23.70 16.21 -21.70
CA GLY A 268 -25.03 16.34 -21.14
C GLY A 268 -25.67 17.73 -21.24
N PHE A 269 -24.97 18.78 -21.74
CA PHE A 269 -25.56 20.10 -21.97
C PHE A 269 -25.65 20.45 -23.46
N VAL A 270 -24.66 20.06 -24.26
CA VAL A 270 -24.64 20.39 -25.71
C VAL A 270 -25.11 19.25 -26.61
N GLY A 271 -25.21 18.01 -26.12
CA GLY A 271 -25.52 16.84 -26.93
C GLY A 271 -24.52 16.62 -28.08
N ASP A 272 -24.98 15.99 -29.16
CA ASP A 272 -24.18 15.55 -30.30
C ASP A 272 -23.55 16.72 -31.09
N GLY A 273 -24.12 17.92 -30.98
CA GLY A 273 -23.63 19.14 -31.65
C GLY A 273 -22.62 19.94 -30.84
N GLY A 274 -22.13 19.40 -29.72
CA GLY A 274 -21.22 20.11 -28.83
C GLY A 274 -19.85 20.33 -29.41
N SER A 275 -19.36 21.58 -29.37
CA SER A 275 -18.00 21.90 -29.77
C SER A 275 -16.99 21.12 -28.91
N VAL A 276 -16.01 20.51 -29.56
CA VAL A 276 -14.91 19.77 -28.92
C VAL A 276 -14.15 20.67 -27.93
N ARG A 277 -14.13 21.99 -28.19
CA ARG A 277 -13.57 22.98 -27.26
C ARG A 277 -14.31 23.01 -25.92
N LEU A 278 -15.64 22.97 -25.95
CA LEU A 278 -16.45 23.01 -24.74
C LEU A 278 -16.26 21.72 -23.93
N LEU A 279 -16.25 20.56 -24.60
CA LEU A 279 -15.99 19.26 -23.97
C LEU A 279 -14.64 19.26 -23.25
N SER A 280 -13.59 19.66 -23.96
CA SER A 280 -12.22 19.67 -23.45
C SER A 280 -12.03 20.70 -22.33
N GLY A 281 -12.57 21.91 -22.52
CA GLY A 281 -12.49 22.98 -21.52
C GLY A 281 -13.19 22.64 -20.22
N LEU A 282 -14.41 22.07 -20.29
CA LEU A 282 -15.14 21.64 -19.09
C LEU A 282 -14.50 20.43 -18.43
N SER A 283 -13.88 19.52 -19.20
CA SER A 283 -13.15 18.39 -18.64
C SER A 283 -11.91 18.84 -17.85
N ILE A 284 -11.08 19.73 -18.41
CA ILE A 284 -9.92 20.31 -17.69
C ILE A 284 -10.38 21.08 -16.44
N ALA A 285 -11.41 21.94 -16.58
CA ALA A 285 -11.94 22.71 -15.45
C ALA A 285 -12.52 21.79 -14.35
N GLY A 286 -13.20 20.72 -14.76
CA GLY A 286 -13.70 19.68 -13.88
C GLY A 286 -12.57 18.99 -13.13
N SER A 287 -11.47 18.66 -13.82
CA SER A 287 -10.31 18.04 -13.20
C SER A 287 -9.66 18.91 -12.12
N LEU A 288 -9.43 20.19 -12.44
CA LEU A 288 -8.90 21.16 -11.48
C LEU A 288 -9.83 21.31 -10.27
N THR A 289 -11.14 21.43 -10.52
CA THR A 289 -12.15 21.53 -9.46
C THR A 289 -12.15 20.27 -8.58
N GLY A 290 -12.08 19.10 -9.21
CA GLY A 290 -11.98 17.81 -8.54
C GLY A 290 -10.76 17.74 -7.63
N ALA A 291 -9.58 18.05 -8.14
CA ALA A 291 -8.34 18.05 -7.37
C ALA A 291 -8.39 19.02 -6.17
N VAL A 292 -8.98 20.21 -6.34
CA VAL A 292 -9.21 21.15 -5.22
C VAL A 292 -10.13 20.54 -4.15
N ILE A 293 -11.21 19.87 -4.55
CA ILE A 293 -12.11 19.17 -3.64
C ILE A 293 -11.36 18.04 -2.91
N GLY A 294 -10.58 17.22 -3.63
CA GLY A 294 -9.80 16.14 -3.03
C GLY A 294 -8.75 16.64 -2.05
N HIS A 295 -8.06 17.74 -2.38
CA HIS A 295 -7.14 18.38 -1.45
C HIS A 295 -7.85 18.84 -0.18
N GLN A 296 -9.02 19.50 -0.30
CA GLN A 296 -9.82 19.89 0.86
C GLN A 296 -10.26 18.70 1.70
N LEU A 297 -10.74 17.62 1.05
CA LEU A 297 -11.12 16.38 1.69
C LEU A 297 -9.95 15.76 2.45
N GLY A 298 -8.78 15.65 1.82
CA GLY A 298 -7.57 15.13 2.43
C GLY A 298 -7.01 15.99 3.56
N ARG A 299 -7.40 17.27 3.67
CA ARG A 299 -7.08 18.13 4.83
C ARG A 299 -8.09 17.98 5.97
N SER A 300 -9.38 17.89 5.65
CA SER A 300 -10.45 17.88 6.65
C SER A 300 -10.65 16.52 7.30
N ASP A 301 -10.49 15.47 6.52
CA ASP A 301 -10.70 14.09 6.93
C ASP A 301 -9.37 13.32 6.78
N ARG A 302 -9.17 12.30 7.61
CA ARG A 302 -8.05 11.37 7.44
C ARG A 302 -8.49 10.26 6.49
N TYR A 303 -7.99 10.32 5.26
CA TYR A 303 -8.15 9.22 4.30
C TYR A 303 -6.87 8.39 4.24
N THR A 304 -7.04 7.08 4.22
CA THR A 304 -6.02 6.13 3.78
C THR A 304 -6.11 5.91 2.27
N GLU A 305 -5.10 5.26 1.68
CA GLU A 305 -5.16 4.85 0.27
C GLU A 305 -6.35 3.93 -0.03
N GLY A 306 -6.61 2.96 0.88
CA GLY A 306 -7.74 2.04 0.71
C GLY A 306 -9.08 2.78 0.66
N ASP A 307 -9.23 3.84 1.45
CA ASP A 307 -10.43 4.70 1.44
C ASP A 307 -10.58 5.43 0.11
N ALA A 308 -9.49 6.00 -0.43
CA ALA A 308 -9.50 6.72 -1.69
C ALA A 308 -9.89 5.81 -2.88
N ARG A 309 -9.42 4.56 -2.88
CA ARG A 309 -9.79 3.57 -3.90
C ARG A 309 -11.25 3.15 -3.81
N ILE A 310 -11.78 2.93 -2.61
CA ILE A 310 -13.21 2.62 -2.40
C ILE A 310 -14.07 3.81 -2.82
N TYR A 311 -13.64 5.03 -2.50
CA TYR A 311 -14.30 6.27 -2.93
C TYR A 311 -14.44 6.33 -4.46
N LEU A 312 -13.34 6.19 -5.21
CA LEU A 312 -13.36 6.20 -6.68
C LEU A 312 -14.20 5.05 -7.23
N GLN A 313 -13.97 3.83 -6.75
CA GLN A 313 -14.64 2.62 -7.23
C GLN A 313 -16.17 2.75 -7.10
N THR A 314 -16.67 3.34 -6.01
CA THR A 314 -18.12 3.53 -5.82
C THR A 314 -18.71 4.48 -6.88
N GLY A 315 -17.97 5.52 -7.25
CA GLY A 315 -18.34 6.40 -8.36
C GLY A 315 -18.38 5.67 -9.71
N LEU A 316 -17.33 4.91 -10.02
CA LEU A 316 -17.26 4.14 -11.27
C LEU A 316 -18.35 3.06 -11.36
N LEU A 317 -18.64 2.35 -10.27
CA LEU A 317 -19.72 1.36 -10.24
C LEU A 317 -21.10 2.00 -10.47
N ALA A 318 -21.37 3.16 -9.87
CA ALA A 318 -22.64 3.85 -10.06
C ALA A 318 -22.80 4.37 -11.50
N ALA A 319 -21.74 4.94 -12.07
CA ALA A 319 -21.70 5.34 -13.48
C ALA A 319 -21.92 4.14 -14.41
N ASN A 320 -21.19 3.04 -14.20
CA ASN A 320 -21.28 1.82 -15.00
C ASN A 320 -22.68 1.18 -14.93
N LEU A 321 -23.26 1.09 -13.74
CA LEU A 321 -24.62 0.57 -13.57
C LEU A 321 -25.65 1.44 -14.28
N SER A 322 -25.55 2.76 -14.16
CA SER A 322 -26.44 3.69 -14.86
C SER A 322 -26.31 3.55 -16.39
N GLY A 323 -25.07 3.51 -16.90
CA GLY A 323 -24.80 3.36 -18.33
C GLY A 323 -25.36 2.05 -18.87
N SER A 324 -25.12 0.95 -18.16
CA SER A 324 -25.65 -0.37 -18.51
C SER A 324 -27.18 -0.42 -18.48
N THR A 325 -27.81 0.31 -17.54
CA THR A 325 -29.29 0.42 -17.47
C THR A 325 -29.87 1.19 -18.63
N LEU A 326 -29.21 2.28 -19.05
CA LEU A 326 -29.66 3.10 -20.17
C LEU A 326 -29.48 2.36 -21.49
N ALA A 327 -28.36 1.66 -21.66
CA ALA A 327 -28.11 0.80 -22.81
C ALA A 327 -29.18 -0.29 -22.91
N ALA A 328 -29.47 -1.01 -21.82
CA ALA A 328 -30.50 -2.05 -21.82
C ALA A 328 -31.94 -1.55 -21.98
N ALA A 329 -32.18 -0.26 -21.77
CA ALA A 329 -33.47 0.38 -22.03
C ALA A 329 -33.55 1.00 -23.43
N ASP A 330 -32.52 0.83 -24.26
CA ASP A 330 -32.42 1.37 -25.62
C ASP A 330 -32.69 2.88 -25.65
N VAL A 331 -32.11 3.61 -24.68
CA VAL A 331 -32.30 5.06 -24.57
C VAL A 331 -31.40 5.75 -25.60
N ASP A 332 -32.03 6.21 -26.69
CA ASP A 332 -31.38 6.97 -27.76
C ASP A 332 -30.90 8.38 -27.33
N GLY A 333 -29.87 8.85 -28.04
CA GLY A 333 -29.30 10.20 -27.93
C GLY A 333 -28.22 10.31 -26.84
N GLU A 334 -27.31 11.28 -26.96
CA GLU A 334 -26.20 11.39 -26.00
C GLU A 334 -26.52 12.24 -24.77
N TYR A 335 -27.43 13.21 -24.88
CA TYR A 335 -27.72 14.20 -23.83
C TYR A 335 -28.22 13.54 -22.53
N GLY A 336 -29.32 12.79 -22.62
CA GLY A 336 -29.98 12.18 -21.47
C GLY A 336 -29.08 11.15 -20.77
N PRO A 337 -28.53 10.18 -21.52
CA PRO A 337 -27.63 9.19 -20.97
C PRO A 337 -26.35 9.76 -20.35
N SER A 338 -25.67 10.71 -21.02
CA SER A 338 -24.44 11.29 -20.48
C SER A 338 -24.67 12.01 -19.16
N LEU A 339 -25.74 12.80 -19.06
CA LEU A 339 -26.10 13.49 -17.82
C LEU A 339 -26.47 12.49 -16.72
N ALA A 340 -27.26 11.46 -17.03
CA ALA A 340 -27.66 10.44 -16.08
C ALA A 340 -26.44 9.66 -15.53
N VAL A 341 -25.53 9.21 -16.40
CA VAL A 341 -24.27 8.54 -16.00
C VAL A 341 -23.41 9.44 -15.13
N THR A 342 -23.30 10.72 -15.49
CA THR A 342 -22.51 11.71 -14.75
C THR A 342 -23.08 11.95 -13.34
N LEU A 343 -24.39 12.12 -13.24
CA LEU A 343 -25.09 12.30 -11.96
C LEU A 343 -25.00 11.03 -11.10
N ALA A 344 -25.15 9.85 -11.71
CA ALA A 344 -24.99 8.57 -11.02
C ALA A 344 -23.56 8.39 -10.49
N GLY A 345 -22.54 8.66 -11.31
CA GLY A 345 -21.14 8.61 -10.89
C GLY A 345 -20.85 9.58 -9.74
N THR A 346 -21.32 10.82 -9.84
CA THR A 346 -21.19 11.83 -8.77
C THR A 346 -21.89 11.38 -7.48
N GLY A 347 -23.11 10.84 -7.58
CA GLY A 347 -23.83 10.25 -6.46
C GLY A 347 -23.10 9.07 -5.83
N GLY A 348 -22.46 8.24 -6.67
CA GLY A 348 -21.59 7.14 -6.26
C GLY A 348 -20.37 7.62 -5.48
N LEU A 349 -19.73 8.71 -5.89
CA LEU A 349 -18.61 9.31 -5.14
C LEU A 349 -19.06 9.83 -3.76
N VAL A 350 -20.24 10.47 -3.69
CA VAL A 350 -20.83 10.92 -2.42
C VAL A 350 -21.12 9.73 -1.50
N LEU A 351 -21.68 8.65 -2.03
CA LEU A 351 -21.89 7.41 -1.29
C LEU A 351 -20.56 6.79 -0.85
N GLY A 352 -19.56 6.76 -1.74
CA GLY A 352 -18.21 6.26 -1.46
C GLY A 352 -17.59 6.98 -0.26
N ARG A 353 -17.71 8.32 -0.22
CA ARG A 353 -17.28 9.13 0.93
C ARG A 353 -17.99 8.71 2.21
N TYR A 354 -19.30 8.46 2.17
CA TYR A 354 -20.06 7.99 3.33
C TYR A 354 -19.61 6.59 3.78
N LEU A 355 -19.32 5.69 2.85
CA LEU A 355 -18.86 4.33 3.14
C LEU A 355 -17.52 4.32 3.87
N VAL A 356 -16.56 5.13 3.44
CA VAL A 356 -15.22 5.16 4.06
C VAL A 356 -15.15 6.03 5.32
N ARG A 357 -16.19 6.82 5.61
CA ARG A 357 -16.21 7.67 6.81
C ARG A 357 -16.12 6.83 8.09
N ASN A 358 -15.18 7.19 8.97
CA ASN A 358 -14.86 6.49 10.22
C ASN A 358 -14.32 5.05 10.02
N ARG A 359 -13.68 4.81 8.88
CA ARG A 359 -12.98 3.56 8.54
C ARG A 359 -11.61 3.93 7.97
N ASP A 360 -10.64 3.07 8.24
CA ASP A 360 -9.29 3.21 7.71
C ASP A 360 -8.99 1.92 6.93
N PHE A 361 -9.38 1.85 5.66
CA PHE A 361 -9.08 0.68 4.83
C PHE A 361 -7.59 0.65 4.44
N THR A 362 -6.92 -0.49 4.60
CA THR A 362 -5.54 -0.59 4.09
C THR A 362 -5.52 -0.53 2.56
N SER A 363 -4.37 -0.15 1.99
CA SER A 363 -4.13 -0.19 0.53
C SER A 363 -4.50 -1.56 -0.07
N ALA A 364 -4.13 -2.65 0.60
CA ALA A 364 -4.48 -4.02 0.20
C ALA A 364 -5.99 -4.29 0.26
N GLN A 365 -6.69 -3.82 1.30
CA GLN A 365 -8.14 -3.98 1.41
C GLN A 365 -8.87 -3.22 0.30
N GLY A 366 -8.47 -1.97 0.02
CA GLY A 366 -9.02 -1.19 -1.10
C GLY A 366 -8.83 -1.89 -2.45
N ASN A 367 -7.63 -2.42 -2.72
CA ASN A 367 -7.36 -3.19 -3.93
C ASN A 367 -8.24 -4.44 -4.05
N LEU A 368 -8.43 -5.17 -2.94
CA LEU A 368 -9.30 -6.34 -2.95
C LEU A 368 -10.76 -5.96 -3.22
N VAL A 369 -11.25 -4.83 -2.74
CA VAL A 369 -12.62 -4.35 -3.08
C VAL A 369 -12.76 -4.05 -4.57
N VAL A 370 -11.75 -3.43 -5.19
CA VAL A 370 -11.73 -3.19 -6.65
C VAL A 370 -11.68 -4.52 -7.41
N LEU A 371 -10.78 -5.43 -7.03
CA LEU A 371 -10.67 -6.76 -7.64
C LEU A 371 -11.94 -7.59 -7.44
N GLY A 372 -12.63 -7.44 -6.32
CA GLY A 372 -13.95 -8.04 -6.08
C GLY A 372 -14.97 -7.59 -7.12
N GLY A 373 -14.94 -6.31 -7.52
CA GLY A 373 -15.77 -5.81 -8.62
C GLY A 373 -15.39 -6.43 -9.97
N VAL A 374 -14.10 -6.50 -10.30
CA VAL A 374 -13.63 -7.16 -11.53
C VAL A 374 -14.06 -8.63 -11.57
N ALA A 375 -13.84 -9.38 -10.48
CA ALA A 375 -14.25 -10.78 -10.37
C ALA A 375 -15.76 -10.95 -10.47
N GLY A 376 -16.53 -10.05 -9.85
CA GLY A 376 -17.98 -10.03 -9.96
C GLY A 376 -18.47 -9.75 -11.38
N SER A 377 -17.84 -8.81 -12.09
CA SER A 377 -18.13 -8.53 -13.50
C SER A 377 -17.91 -9.75 -14.38
N LEU A 378 -16.76 -10.41 -14.22
CA LEU A 378 -16.44 -11.66 -14.95
C LEU A 378 -17.46 -12.77 -14.65
N PHE A 379 -17.89 -12.91 -13.38
CA PHE A 379 -18.93 -13.86 -13.01
C PHE A 379 -20.27 -13.52 -13.66
N GLY A 380 -20.68 -12.25 -13.66
CA GLY A 380 -21.89 -11.78 -14.35
C GLY A 380 -21.84 -12.02 -15.87
N GLY A 381 -20.70 -11.77 -16.50
CA GLY A 381 -20.46 -12.10 -17.91
C GLY A 381 -20.50 -13.60 -18.18
N GLY A 382 -19.98 -14.42 -17.25
CA GLY A 382 -20.08 -15.88 -17.33
C GLY A 382 -21.53 -16.38 -17.28
N ILE A 383 -22.37 -15.78 -16.45
CA ILE A 383 -23.82 -16.06 -16.44
C ILE A 383 -24.43 -15.67 -17.79
N ALA A 384 -24.13 -14.47 -18.29
CA ALA A 384 -24.65 -13.99 -19.55
C ALA A 384 -24.36 -14.94 -20.72
N VAL A 385 -23.11 -15.42 -20.81
CA VAL A 385 -22.70 -16.43 -21.81
C VAL A 385 -23.45 -17.75 -21.60
N ALA A 386 -23.57 -18.23 -20.36
CA ALA A 386 -24.23 -19.51 -20.06
C ALA A 386 -25.74 -19.50 -20.36
N THR A 387 -26.38 -18.32 -20.31
CA THR A 387 -27.81 -18.15 -20.60
C THR A 387 -28.09 -17.64 -22.01
N GLU A 388 -27.06 -17.52 -22.86
CA GLU A 388 -27.19 -16.93 -24.21
C GLU A 388 -27.87 -15.55 -24.18
N ALA A 389 -27.51 -14.72 -23.18
CA ALA A 389 -28.09 -13.40 -22.99
C ALA A 389 -27.79 -12.48 -24.19
N THR A 390 -28.71 -11.56 -24.49
CA THR A 390 -28.45 -10.47 -25.45
C THR A 390 -27.30 -9.59 -24.97
N GLU A 391 -26.68 -8.83 -25.88
CA GLU A 391 -25.57 -7.92 -25.55
C GLU A 391 -25.92 -6.97 -24.40
N ASP A 392 -27.08 -6.33 -24.47
CA ASP A 392 -27.59 -5.44 -23.43
C ASP A 392 -27.78 -6.13 -22.07
N THR A 393 -28.35 -7.34 -22.10
CA THR A 393 -28.54 -8.14 -20.89
C THR A 393 -27.19 -8.58 -20.32
N ALA A 394 -26.20 -8.87 -21.18
CA ALA A 394 -24.86 -9.25 -20.77
C ALA A 394 -24.13 -8.09 -20.09
N VAL A 395 -24.19 -6.88 -20.66
CA VAL A 395 -23.60 -5.66 -20.07
C VAL A 395 -24.24 -5.36 -18.71
N MET A 396 -25.56 -5.46 -18.61
CA MET A 396 -26.28 -5.32 -17.33
C MET A 396 -25.83 -6.37 -16.29
N LEU A 397 -25.75 -7.65 -16.68
CA LEU A 397 -25.32 -8.73 -15.77
C LEU A 397 -23.88 -8.52 -15.29
N GLN A 398 -22.98 -8.03 -16.16
CA GLN A 398 -21.62 -7.65 -15.78
C GLN A 398 -21.60 -6.50 -14.78
N ALA A 399 -22.38 -5.43 -15.00
CA ALA A 399 -22.46 -4.31 -14.09
C ALA A 399 -23.02 -4.70 -12.71
N LEU A 400 -24.09 -5.52 -12.68
CA LEU A 400 -24.66 -6.07 -11.44
C LEU A 400 -23.68 -6.99 -10.72
N GLY A 401 -22.99 -7.84 -11.47
CA GLY A 401 -21.93 -8.71 -10.95
C GLY A 401 -20.82 -7.88 -10.30
N SER A 402 -20.37 -6.82 -10.97
CA SER A 402 -19.34 -5.91 -10.47
C SER A 402 -19.76 -5.22 -9.17
N LEU A 403 -20.99 -4.71 -9.12
CA LEU A 403 -21.54 -4.12 -7.89
C LEU A 403 -21.58 -5.15 -6.75
N ALA A 404 -22.10 -6.35 -7.01
CA ALA A 404 -22.22 -7.40 -6.00
C ALA A 404 -20.85 -7.87 -5.47
N GLY A 405 -19.88 -8.07 -6.35
CA GLY A 405 -18.53 -8.50 -5.98
C GLY A 405 -17.77 -7.46 -5.17
N SER A 406 -17.84 -6.17 -5.55
CA SER A 406 -17.29 -5.08 -4.75
C SER A 406 -18.01 -4.94 -3.40
N ALA A 407 -19.34 -5.01 -3.37
CA ALA A 407 -20.13 -4.89 -2.14
C ALA A 407 -19.84 -6.03 -1.14
N PHE A 408 -19.74 -7.28 -1.65
CA PHE A 408 -19.37 -8.44 -0.84
C PHE A 408 -17.99 -8.23 -0.20
N THR A 409 -16.99 -7.86 -1.01
CA THR A 409 -15.62 -7.70 -0.54
C THR A 409 -15.47 -6.53 0.43
N TYR A 410 -16.20 -5.43 0.19
CA TYR A 410 -16.31 -4.32 1.13
C TYR A 410 -16.88 -4.78 2.47
N GLY A 411 -17.96 -5.56 2.46
CA GLY A 411 -18.60 -6.10 3.66
C GLY A 411 -17.65 -6.95 4.53
N VAL A 412 -16.78 -7.74 3.88
CA VAL A 412 -15.75 -8.54 4.56
C VAL A 412 -14.76 -7.65 5.33
N PHE A 413 -14.31 -6.54 4.75
CA PHE A 413 -13.25 -5.71 5.34
C PHE A 413 -13.76 -4.52 6.18
N ALA A 414 -15.01 -4.10 6.03
CA ALA A 414 -15.54 -2.91 6.69
C ALA A 414 -15.44 -2.94 8.23
N GLY A 415 -15.57 -4.13 8.83
CA GLY A 415 -15.42 -4.31 10.28
C GLY A 415 -13.98 -4.14 10.77
N ASP A 416 -13.01 -4.67 10.02
CA ASP A 416 -11.59 -4.50 10.32
C ASP A 416 -11.16 -3.05 10.13
N ALA A 417 -11.56 -2.40 9.04
CA ALA A 417 -11.25 -1.00 8.77
C ALA A 417 -11.81 -0.07 9.87
N ALA A 418 -13.01 -0.36 10.38
CA ALA A 418 -13.58 0.38 11.51
C ALA A 418 -12.79 0.17 12.82
N ARG A 419 -12.26 -1.05 13.06
CA ARG A 419 -11.38 -1.32 14.21
C ARG A 419 -10.06 -0.59 14.09
N GLN A 420 -9.46 -0.58 12.89
CA GLN A 420 -8.20 0.11 12.60
C GLN A 420 -8.32 1.62 12.86
N ALA A 421 -9.41 2.25 12.39
CA ALA A 421 -9.68 3.66 12.64
C ALA A 421 -9.76 3.99 14.15
N ARG A 422 -10.38 3.11 14.96
CA ARG A 422 -10.47 3.29 16.42
C ARG A 422 -9.12 3.10 17.11
N GLN A 423 -8.34 2.11 16.70
CA GLN A 423 -7.04 1.78 17.31
C GLN A 423 -5.98 2.86 17.09
N ARG A 424 -6.04 3.61 15.98
CA ARG A 424 -5.14 4.75 15.76
C ARG A 424 -5.47 5.97 16.64
N GLY A 425 -6.70 6.08 17.11
CA GLY A 425 -7.11 7.11 18.07
C GLY A 425 -6.72 6.77 19.51
N SER A 426 -6.52 5.50 19.83
CA SER A 426 -5.98 5.08 21.12
C SER A 426 -4.46 5.21 21.12
N THR A 427 -3.92 5.95 22.09
CA THR A 427 -2.48 6.08 22.34
C THR A 427 -1.77 4.73 22.54
N VAL A 428 -2.52 3.69 22.93
CA VAL A 428 -1.99 2.33 23.09
C VAL A 428 -2.25 1.49 21.85
N GLY A 429 -1.26 1.45 20.95
CA GLY A 429 -1.28 0.59 19.75
C GLY A 429 -0.49 -0.69 19.99
N LEU A 430 -1.16 -1.84 20.01
CA LEU A 430 -0.53 -3.15 20.18
C LEU A 430 -0.44 -3.83 18.80
N ASN A 431 0.75 -3.86 18.21
CA ASN A 431 0.96 -4.43 16.88
C ASN A 431 1.60 -5.82 17.02
N LEU A 432 0.88 -6.86 16.60
CA LEU A 432 1.34 -8.24 16.58
C LEU A 432 1.74 -8.58 15.14
N ARG A 433 3.04 -8.70 14.88
CA ARG A 433 3.55 -9.12 13.57
C ARG A 433 4.07 -10.56 13.67
N ILE A 434 3.52 -11.44 12.85
CA ILE A 434 4.00 -12.82 12.70
C ILE A 434 4.77 -12.88 11.39
N THR A 435 6.10 -13.00 11.46
CA THR A 435 6.95 -13.10 10.28
C THR A 435 7.50 -14.51 10.17
N PRO A 436 7.30 -15.23 9.06
CA PRO A 436 7.98 -16.50 8.85
C PRO A 436 9.48 -16.24 8.69
N THR A 437 10.29 -16.76 9.61
CA THR A 437 11.74 -16.72 9.50
C THR A 437 12.20 -18.04 8.91
N ILE A 438 12.88 -17.98 7.75
CA ILE A 438 13.61 -19.13 7.21
C ILE A 438 15.01 -19.07 7.83
N PRO A 439 15.37 -19.95 8.79
CA PRO A 439 16.70 -19.96 9.36
C PRO A 439 17.72 -20.29 8.26
N SER A 440 18.66 -19.37 8.01
CA SER A 440 19.80 -19.65 7.13
C SER A 440 20.92 -20.27 7.95
N LEU A 441 21.20 -21.56 7.74
CA LEU A 441 22.38 -22.21 8.33
C LEU A 441 23.62 -21.93 7.47
N PRO A 442 24.80 -21.72 8.09
CA PRO A 442 26.05 -21.61 7.35
C PRO A 442 26.40 -22.96 6.73
N GLY A 443 26.50 -23.02 5.40
CA GLY A 443 26.93 -24.22 4.71
C GLY A 443 28.45 -24.40 4.76
N PRO A 444 28.94 -25.62 4.53
CA PRO A 444 30.34 -26.02 4.76
C PRO A 444 31.40 -25.22 3.98
N ASN A 445 31.01 -24.53 2.89
CA ASN A 445 31.91 -23.70 2.07
C ASN A 445 31.57 -22.19 2.13
N GLY A 446 30.89 -21.73 3.18
CA GLY A 446 30.40 -20.35 3.26
C GLY A 446 29.19 -20.03 2.36
N ARG A 447 28.73 -20.99 1.54
CA ARG A 447 27.44 -20.91 0.82
C ARG A 447 26.30 -21.22 1.79
N ARG A 448 25.35 -20.28 1.96
CA ARG A 448 24.15 -20.49 2.79
C ARG A 448 23.22 -21.53 2.12
N ILE A 449 22.99 -22.65 2.79
CA ILE A 449 22.03 -23.67 2.33
C ILE A 449 20.67 -23.31 2.94
N ARG A 450 19.63 -23.16 2.11
CA ARG A 450 18.25 -22.99 2.58
C ARG A 450 17.68 -24.37 2.89
N LEU A 451 17.38 -24.65 4.16
CA LEU A 451 16.62 -25.83 4.55
C LEU A 451 15.12 -25.49 4.45
N SER A 452 14.37 -26.27 3.67
CA SER A 452 12.94 -26.08 3.45
C SER A 452 12.05 -26.52 4.61
N ASP A 453 12.59 -27.20 5.63
CA ASP A 453 11.77 -28.12 6.43
C ASP A 453 11.37 -27.61 7.82
N SER A 454 11.73 -26.39 8.21
CA SER A 454 11.17 -25.78 9.42
C SER A 454 11.05 -24.27 9.33
N VAL A 455 9.90 -23.80 8.87
CA VAL A 455 9.50 -22.39 9.02
C VAL A 455 9.04 -22.18 10.46
N GLN A 456 9.87 -21.54 11.28
CA GLN A 456 9.43 -21.12 12.62
C GLN A 456 8.89 -19.69 12.54
N PRO A 457 7.61 -19.46 12.91
CA PRO A 457 7.05 -18.12 12.94
C PRO A 457 7.70 -17.31 14.06
N LYS A 458 8.35 -16.20 13.71
CA LYS A 458 8.76 -15.21 14.70
C LYS A 458 7.58 -14.31 14.99
N VAL A 459 7.08 -14.37 16.21
CA VAL A 459 6.05 -13.46 16.72
C VAL A 459 6.75 -12.27 17.36
N SER A 460 6.55 -11.08 16.83
CA SER A 460 6.99 -9.83 17.46
C SER A 460 5.77 -9.03 17.90
N LEU A 461 5.71 -8.74 19.19
CA LEU A 461 4.72 -7.84 19.76
C LEU A 461 5.37 -6.47 19.97
N THR A 462 4.75 -5.41 19.45
CA THR A 462 5.19 -4.04 19.69
C THR A 462 4.02 -3.24 20.25
N ALA A 463 4.11 -2.88 21.52
CA ALA A 463 3.21 -1.90 22.12
C ALA A 463 3.81 -0.50 21.92
N ARG A 464 3.03 0.41 21.36
CA ARG A 464 3.30 1.85 21.36
C ARG A 464 2.33 2.48 22.36
N PHE A 465 2.85 3.31 23.25
CA PHE A 465 2.11 4.05 24.26
C PHE A 465 2.17 5.54 23.97
#